data_AF-A0A317DQR9-F1
#
_entry.id   AF-A0A317DQR9-F1
#
_cell.length_a   1.000
_cell.length_b   1.000
_cell.length_c   1.000
_cell.angle_alpha   90.00
_cell.angle_beta   90.00
_cell.angle_gamma   90.00
#
_symmetry.space_group_name_H-M   'P 1'
#
loop_
_entity.id
_entity.type
_entity.pdbx_description
1 polymer ?
#
loop_
_entity_poly.entity_id
_entity_poly.type
_entity_poly.pdbx_seq_one_letter_code
_entity_poly.pdbx_strand_id
1 'polypeptide(L)'
;MPGMLATYPRTSCVRIFFGPGDGLPPTAWSDQRQRLAQVPADADVIVSHKDPEVDAAAFVAAWQATGRTGRLILVPHHEPEQQAGGDPTPAAFRRSWTRTRSQVGDHPARHDGRLRLAVCWTLQWVRRVDAAGRRVNDWRTWWPEHESDAVDLVLADWYPYDPKARNPFRPAGYEDPAAALAIMVELSAAAGRPWGIAEINHPRITRAGDFPADLDPDGSRCADWYRRMHAWAKANGCQVWSHYHRDEGDLTDRTVEQQALRELIAQEATAPRRLAPALETLRGEIARRWPGADRTVVDATHHVDHRPNTRGSVDAIDVNVTGVDTDVLLTAFQRHPAAALWIHAGTAARADDGWTRRAYAGTDPGAGRLHLGIRPAEAAERDPRPWGLTEESGMDAKQLLALLNDPAVARQLRALPWQYIGGGIPRGMSTLGVLNELVVTVRAIGEVVAKQSADPAAVRALLPAQRADAEVMAAPTNGSGGAVDLDALADAVAARVIAALPPDPAGLSRADLTAALRDALTGLPG
;
A
#
# COMPACT_ATOMS: atom_id res chain seq x y z
N MET A 1 -28.89 -11.67 22.14
CA MET A 1 -27.47 -11.76 21.78
C MET A 1 -26.48 -11.97 22.94
N PRO A 2 -26.83 -12.00 24.25
CA PRO A 2 -25.81 -12.21 25.29
C PRO A 2 -25.00 -13.51 25.09
N GLY A 3 -25.64 -14.56 24.57
CA GLY A 3 -24.99 -15.83 24.24
C GLY A 3 -24.00 -15.75 23.07
N MET A 4 -24.31 -15.03 21.99
CA MET A 4 -23.47 -15.05 20.78
C MET A 4 -22.09 -14.40 21.02
N LEU A 5 -22.06 -13.22 21.66
CA LEU A 5 -20.80 -12.53 21.93
C LEU A 5 -19.99 -13.21 23.03
N ALA A 6 -20.65 -13.89 23.97
CA ALA A 6 -19.98 -14.76 24.93
C ALA A 6 -19.38 -16.00 24.22
N THR A 7 -20.07 -16.56 23.23
CA THR A 7 -19.57 -17.68 22.42
C THR A 7 -18.40 -17.27 21.54
N TYR A 8 -18.37 -16.04 21.02
CA TYR A 8 -17.34 -15.54 20.11
C TYR A 8 -16.67 -14.27 20.68
N PRO A 9 -15.81 -14.42 21.70
CA PRO A 9 -15.14 -13.28 22.31
C PRO A 9 -14.17 -12.61 21.32
N ARG A 10 -14.01 -11.29 21.45
CA ARG A 10 -13.14 -10.45 20.58
C ARG A 10 -13.59 -10.38 19.12
N THR A 11 -14.87 -10.63 18.85
CA THR A 11 -15.48 -10.39 17.53
C THR A 11 -15.26 -8.94 17.11
N SER A 12 -14.62 -8.73 15.96
CA SER A 12 -14.29 -7.41 15.41
C SER A 12 -15.31 -6.87 14.41
N CYS A 13 -16.27 -7.69 13.97
CA CYS A 13 -17.33 -7.30 13.04
C CYS A 13 -18.61 -8.11 13.30
N VAL A 14 -19.76 -7.43 13.33
CA VAL A 14 -21.09 -8.02 13.48
C VAL A 14 -22.01 -7.45 12.41
N ARG A 15 -22.89 -8.28 11.85
CA ARG A 15 -24.02 -7.81 11.04
C ARG A 15 -25.34 -7.86 11.80
N ILE A 16 -26.15 -6.82 11.64
CA ILE A 16 -27.53 -6.74 12.10
C ILE A 16 -28.44 -6.38 10.93
N PHE A 17 -29.58 -7.06 10.85
CA PHE A 17 -30.60 -6.84 9.83
C PHE A 17 -31.89 -6.31 10.47
N PHE A 18 -32.45 -5.25 9.87
CA PHE A 18 -33.77 -4.69 10.15
C PHE A 18 -34.72 -5.00 9.00
N GLY A 19 -35.75 -5.78 9.28
CA GLY A 19 -36.75 -6.21 8.30
C GLY A 19 -37.62 -5.07 7.77
N PRO A 20 -38.50 -5.36 6.80
CA PRO A 20 -39.50 -4.40 6.34
C PRO A 20 -40.39 -3.95 7.50
N GLY A 21 -40.54 -2.64 7.67
CA GLY A 21 -41.32 -2.00 8.72
C GLY A 21 -40.59 -1.79 10.05
N ASP A 22 -39.38 -2.34 10.23
CA ASP A 22 -38.60 -2.15 11.47
C ASP A 22 -37.97 -0.75 11.55
N GLY A 23 -37.74 -0.12 10.39
CA GLY A 23 -37.03 1.15 10.27
C GLY A 23 -35.57 1.08 10.74
N LEU A 24 -35.06 2.23 11.19
CA LEU A 24 -33.76 2.37 11.86
C LEU A 24 -33.94 3.19 13.14
N PRO A 25 -34.53 2.62 14.20
CA PRO A 25 -34.84 3.38 15.40
C PRO A 25 -33.56 3.79 16.15
N PRO A 26 -33.37 5.09 16.47
CA PRO A 26 -32.24 5.57 17.27
C PRO A 26 -32.01 4.80 18.58
N THR A 27 -33.10 4.32 19.20
CA THR A 27 -33.08 3.55 20.45
C THR A 27 -32.39 2.19 20.34
N ALA A 28 -32.18 1.66 19.13
CA ALA A 28 -31.49 0.38 18.94
C ALA A 28 -30.04 0.41 19.49
N TRP A 29 -29.42 1.60 19.54
CA TRP A 29 -28.07 1.78 20.07
C TRP A 29 -27.98 1.82 21.59
N SER A 30 -29.08 2.16 22.28
CA SER A 30 -29.08 2.41 23.73
C SER A 30 -29.92 1.43 24.53
N ASP A 31 -30.99 0.87 23.95
CA ASP A 31 -31.83 -0.14 24.61
C ASP A 31 -31.09 -1.48 24.68
N GLN A 32 -30.66 -1.87 25.87
CA GLN A 32 -29.92 -3.12 26.12
C GLN A 32 -30.68 -4.40 25.72
N ARG A 33 -32.00 -4.33 25.48
CA ARG A 33 -32.78 -5.44 24.94
C ARG A 33 -32.52 -5.63 23.44
N GLN A 34 -32.09 -4.58 22.75
CA GLN A 34 -31.79 -4.60 21.32
C GLN A 34 -30.40 -5.17 21.04
N ARG A 35 -30.25 -5.79 19.87
CA ARG A 35 -29.01 -6.46 19.48
C ARG A 35 -27.85 -5.46 19.34
N LEU A 36 -28.10 -4.30 18.73
CA LEU A 36 -27.07 -3.29 18.49
C LEU A 36 -26.43 -2.77 19.76
N ALA A 37 -27.22 -2.48 20.80
CA ALA A 37 -26.73 -2.01 22.09
C ALA A 37 -25.74 -3.00 22.77
N GLN A 38 -25.82 -4.29 22.45
CA GLN A 38 -24.98 -5.35 23.01
C GLN A 38 -23.66 -5.56 22.27
N VAL A 39 -23.51 -5.03 21.04
CA VAL A 39 -22.29 -5.22 20.22
C VAL A 39 -21.08 -4.55 20.90
N PRO A 40 -19.86 -5.14 20.89
CA PRO A 40 -18.68 -4.48 21.46
C PRO A 40 -18.47 -3.08 20.87
N ALA A 41 -17.98 -2.13 21.67
CA ALA A 41 -17.88 -0.74 21.25
C ALA A 41 -16.87 -0.51 20.12
N ASP A 42 -15.86 -1.38 20.06
CA ASP A 42 -14.76 -1.39 19.12
C ASP A 42 -15.01 -2.30 17.91
N ALA A 43 -16.13 -3.02 17.85
CA ALA A 43 -16.47 -3.85 16.70
C ALA A 43 -17.12 -3.04 15.57
N ASP A 44 -16.83 -3.39 14.33
CA ASP A 44 -17.61 -2.90 13.20
C ASP A 44 -19.02 -3.46 13.20
N VAL A 45 -19.95 -2.64 12.74
CA VAL A 45 -21.34 -3.02 12.64
C VAL A 45 -21.82 -2.81 11.22
N ILE A 46 -22.15 -3.89 10.54
CA ILE A 46 -22.88 -3.87 9.28
C ILE A 46 -24.36 -3.82 9.63
N VAL A 47 -25.04 -2.72 9.31
CA VAL A 47 -26.48 -2.55 9.53
C VAL A 47 -27.17 -2.51 8.18
N SER A 48 -28.01 -3.51 7.93
CA SER A 48 -28.84 -3.60 6.74
C SER A 48 -30.30 -3.35 7.08
N HIS A 49 -31.04 -2.70 6.18
CA HIS A 49 -32.48 -2.47 6.33
C HIS A 49 -33.22 -2.64 5.00
N LYS A 50 -34.54 -2.90 5.03
CA LYS A 50 -35.39 -2.98 3.82
C LYS A 50 -36.32 -1.76 3.63
N ASP A 51 -36.31 -0.78 4.54
CA ASP A 51 -37.24 0.35 4.46
C ASP A 51 -36.68 1.54 3.66
N PRO A 52 -37.43 2.09 2.68
CA PRO A 52 -36.95 3.18 1.83
C PRO A 52 -36.98 4.55 2.53
N GLU A 53 -37.84 4.73 3.54
CA GLU A 53 -38.12 6.02 4.19
C GLU A 53 -37.46 6.19 5.56
N VAL A 54 -36.40 5.43 5.84
CA VAL A 54 -35.67 5.54 7.12
C VAL A 54 -35.10 6.95 7.34
N ASP A 55 -34.94 7.31 8.61
CA ASP A 55 -34.18 8.48 9.03
C ASP A 55 -32.75 8.04 9.39
N ALA A 56 -31.91 7.90 8.36
CA ALA A 56 -30.52 7.51 8.55
C ALA A 56 -29.72 8.56 9.34
N ALA A 57 -30.09 9.84 9.24
CA ALA A 57 -29.43 10.91 9.98
C ALA A 57 -29.64 10.76 11.49
N ALA A 58 -30.88 10.56 11.94
CA ALA A 58 -31.17 10.33 13.35
C ALA A 58 -30.51 9.04 13.88
N PHE A 59 -30.50 7.99 13.07
CA PHE A 59 -29.86 6.72 13.44
C PHE A 59 -28.33 6.85 13.60
N VAL A 60 -27.66 7.55 12.66
CA VAL A 60 -26.22 7.82 12.72
C VAL A 60 -25.87 8.75 13.88
N ALA A 61 -26.67 9.79 14.12
CA ALA A 61 -26.46 10.69 15.25
C ALA A 61 -26.53 9.93 16.59
N ALA A 62 -27.48 9.00 16.72
CA ALA A 62 -27.60 8.15 17.92
C ALA A 62 -26.43 7.17 18.07
N TRP A 63 -25.97 6.56 16.97
CA TRP A 63 -24.74 5.75 16.98
C TRP A 63 -23.55 6.57 17.47
N GLN A 64 -23.35 7.77 16.92
CA GLN A 64 -22.23 8.63 17.27
C GLN A 64 -22.26 9.05 18.75
N ALA A 65 -23.45 9.35 19.28
CA ALA A 65 -23.65 9.69 20.69
C ALA A 65 -23.25 8.56 21.67
N THR A 66 -23.13 7.32 21.21
CA THR A 66 -22.64 6.21 22.05
C THR A 66 -21.14 6.26 22.33
N GLY A 67 -20.36 7.04 21.56
CA GLY A 67 -18.90 7.08 21.68
C GLY A 67 -18.19 5.79 21.24
N ARG A 68 -18.92 4.84 20.62
CA ARG A 68 -18.36 3.62 19.99
C ARG A 68 -17.21 3.98 19.05
N THR A 69 -16.24 3.09 18.89
CA THR A 69 -14.99 3.34 18.15
C THR A 69 -14.91 2.51 16.86
N GLY A 70 -15.68 1.42 16.76
CA GLY A 70 -15.84 0.65 15.52
C GLY A 70 -16.60 1.41 14.43
N ARG A 71 -16.51 0.92 13.18
CA ARG A 71 -17.22 1.50 12.03
C ARG A 71 -18.69 1.15 12.05
N LEU A 72 -19.51 2.08 11.56
CA LEU A 72 -20.87 1.78 11.11
C LEU A 72 -20.86 1.64 9.57
N ILE A 73 -21.30 0.50 9.07
CA ILE A 73 -21.47 0.23 7.64
C ILE A 73 -22.97 0.09 7.38
N LEU A 74 -23.58 1.11 6.77
CA LEU A 74 -25.01 1.11 6.43
C LEU A 74 -25.23 0.50 5.05
N VAL A 75 -26.20 -0.41 4.96
CA VAL A 75 -26.57 -1.12 3.73
C VAL A 75 -28.06 -0.88 3.44
N PRO A 76 -28.40 0.12 2.62
CA PRO A 76 -29.77 0.31 2.16
C PRO A 76 -30.18 -0.85 1.26
N HIS A 77 -31.26 -1.54 1.64
CA HIS A 77 -31.84 -2.66 0.88
C HIS A 77 -30.82 -3.71 0.47
N HIS A 78 -30.21 -4.42 1.42
CA HIS A 78 -29.32 -5.55 1.10
C HIS A 78 -30.04 -6.59 0.21
N GLU A 79 -29.31 -7.25 -0.68
CA GLU A 79 -29.83 -8.31 -1.58
C GLU A 79 -31.13 -7.93 -2.33
N PRO A 80 -31.25 -6.73 -2.92
CA PRO A 80 -32.52 -6.27 -3.49
C PRO A 80 -32.96 -7.12 -4.70
N GLU A 81 -32.04 -7.85 -5.32
CA GLU A 81 -32.30 -8.74 -6.45
C GLU A 81 -33.12 -9.99 -6.12
N GLN A 82 -33.27 -10.34 -4.84
CA GLN A 82 -34.09 -11.49 -4.43
C GLN A 82 -35.57 -11.27 -4.76
N GLN A 83 -36.00 -10.00 -4.79
CA GLN A 83 -37.39 -9.59 -5.02
C GLN A 83 -38.35 -10.32 -4.07
N ALA A 84 -37.92 -10.52 -2.83
CA ALA A 84 -38.64 -11.18 -1.76
C ALA A 84 -38.69 -10.30 -0.51
N GLY A 85 -39.70 -10.48 0.34
CA GLY A 85 -39.71 -9.86 1.67
C GLY A 85 -39.48 -8.35 1.70
N GLY A 86 -40.25 -7.58 0.93
CA GLY A 86 -40.20 -6.10 0.95
C GLY A 86 -39.13 -5.47 0.06
N ASP A 87 -38.51 -6.24 -0.83
CA ASP A 87 -37.51 -5.71 -1.76
C ASP A 87 -38.07 -4.60 -2.66
N PRO A 88 -37.28 -3.54 -2.88
CA PRO A 88 -37.69 -2.42 -3.71
C PRO A 88 -37.67 -2.79 -5.19
N THR A 89 -38.39 -2.03 -6.02
CA THR A 89 -38.07 -1.97 -7.46
C THR A 89 -36.73 -1.25 -7.67
N PRO A 90 -36.04 -1.40 -8.82
CA PRO A 90 -34.80 -0.65 -9.08
C PRO A 90 -34.96 0.86 -8.95
N ALA A 91 -36.12 1.41 -9.33
CA ALA A 91 -36.41 2.83 -9.16
C ALA A 91 -36.57 3.21 -7.68
N ALA A 92 -37.22 2.37 -6.86
CA ALA A 92 -37.34 2.61 -5.42
C ALA A 92 -35.99 2.48 -4.70
N PHE A 93 -35.17 1.50 -5.08
CA PHE A 93 -33.80 1.34 -4.59
C PHE A 93 -32.96 2.60 -4.83
N ARG A 94 -32.97 3.12 -6.06
CA ARG A 94 -32.26 4.36 -6.41
C ARG A 94 -32.74 5.57 -5.62
N ARG A 95 -34.06 5.70 -5.39
CA ARG A 95 -34.61 6.77 -4.54
C ARG A 95 -34.17 6.64 -3.09
N SER A 96 -34.14 5.44 -2.54
CA SER A 96 -33.63 5.19 -1.19
C SER A 96 -32.16 5.61 -1.07
N TRP A 97 -31.33 5.28 -2.05
CA TRP A 97 -29.93 5.73 -2.10
C TRP A 97 -29.79 7.26 -2.15
N THR A 98 -30.56 7.95 -2.99
CA THR A 98 -30.56 9.43 -3.01
C THR A 98 -30.94 10.01 -1.64
N ARG A 99 -31.94 9.42 -0.97
CA ARG A 99 -32.35 9.83 0.38
C ARG A 99 -31.24 9.59 1.42
N THR A 100 -30.62 8.41 1.43
CA THR A 100 -29.51 8.11 2.33
C THR A 100 -28.34 9.06 2.07
N ARG A 101 -27.98 9.30 0.80
CA ARG A 101 -26.93 10.25 0.41
C ARG A 101 -27.25 11.68 0.86
N SER A 102 -28.49 12.14 0.73
CA SER A 102 -28.88 13.47 1.20
C SER A 102 -28.85 13.61 2.73
N GLN A 103 -29.07 12.51 3.47
CA GLN A 103 -29.09 12.52 4.94
C GLN A 103 -27.69 12.40 5.57
N VAL A 104 -26.83 11.52 5.04
CA VAL A 104 -25.55 11.17 5.69
C VAL A 104 -24.35 11.20 4.76
N GLY A 105 -24.52 11.63 3.52
CA GLY A 105 -23.45 11.64 2.52
C GLY A 105 -22.28 12.54 2.85
N ASP A 106 -22.54 13.74 3.35
CA ASP A 106 -21.49 14.69 3.73
C ASP A 106 -21.23 14.64 5.25
N HIS A 107 -21.68 13.56 5.91
CA HIS A 107 -21.50 13.40 7.34
C HIS A 107 -20.01 13.29 7.69
N PRO A 108 -19.49 14.04 8.68
CA PRO A 108 -18.07 14.05 9.04
C PRO A 108 -17.47 12.66 9.31
N ALA A 109 -18.27 11.73 9.85
CA ALA A 109 -17.83 10.37 10.10
C ALA A 109 -17.56 9.54 8.82
N ARG A 110 -18.18 9.84 7.67
CA ARG A 110 -17.87 9.15 6.38
C ARG A 110 -16.46 9.48 5.92
N HIS A 111 -16.26 10.76 5.99
CA HIS A 111 -15.05 11.53 5.85
C HIS A 111 -13.89 10.98 6.74
N ASP A 112 -14.16 10.50 7.96
CA ASP A 112 -13.18 9.80 8.84
C ASP A 112 -13.11 8.27 8.58
N GLY A 113 -13.82 7.75 7.59
CA GLY A 113 -13.93 6.30 7.32
C GLY A 113 -14.68 5.49 8.38
N ARG A 114 -15.27 6.16 9.38
CA ARG A 114 -16.02 5.57 10.50
C ARG A 114 -17.46 5.25 10.15
N LEU A 115 -18.07 6.01 9.24
CA LEU A 115 -19.34 5.68 8.60
C LEU A 115 -19.06 5.26 7.16
N ARG A 116 -19.69 4.19 6.69
CA ARG A 116 -19.60 3.77 5.29
C ARG A 116 -20.97 3.41 4.77
N LEU A 117 -21.24 3.75 3.52
CA LEU A 117 -22.40 3.26 2.79
C LEU A 117 -21.96 2.13 1.87
N ALA A 118 -22.69 1.01 1.88
CA ALA A 118 -22.35 -0.15 1.09
C ALA A 118 -23.55 -0.68 0.31
N VAL A 119 -23.29 -1.15 -0.90
CA VAL A 119 -24.21 -2.04 -1.61
C VAL A 119 -23.95 -3.48 -1.18
N CYS A 120 -24.98 -4.32 -1.13
CA CYS A 120 -24.81 -5.75 -0.82
C CYS A 120 -25.69 -6.59 -1.74
N TRP A 121 -25.11 -7.62 -2.36
CA TRP A 121 -25.82 -8.54 -3.25
C TRP A 121 -25.66 -10.00 -2.82
N THR A 122 -26.62 -10.83 -3.18
CA THR A 122 -26.51 -12.28 -3.11
C THR A 122 -25.50 -12.71 -4.17
N LEU A 123 -24.37 -13.29 -3.74
CA LEU A 123 -23.30 -13.64 -4.66
C LEU A 123 -23.74 -14.69 -5.68
N GLN A 124 -24.66 -15.58 -5.29
CA GLN A 124 -25.25 -16.61 -6.13
C GLN A 124 -26.00 -16.00 -7.32
N TRP A 125 -26.71 -14.89 -7.09
CA TRP A 125 -27.40 -14.19 -8.14
C TRP A 125 -26.40 -13.55 -9.10
N VAL A 126 -25.41 -12.82 -8.60
CA VAL A 126 -24.42 -12.14 -9.47
C VAL A 126 -23.63 -13.14 -10.32
N ARG A 127 -23.32 -14.31 -9.76
CA ARG A 127 -22.54 -15.37 -10.44
C ARG A 127 -23.34 -16.22 -11.41
N ARG A 128 -24.67 -16.05 -11.49
CA ARG A 128 -25.52 -16.94 -12.31
C ARG A 128 -25.12 -16.84 -13.79
N VAL A 129 -24.92 -18.00 -14.40
CA VAL A 129 -24.64 -18.14 -15.84
C VAL A 129 -25.69 -18.99 -16.55
N ASP A 130 -25.87 -18.76 -17.86
CA ASP A 130 -26.70 -19.60 -18.71
C ASP A 130 -25.98 -20.89 -19.14
N ALA A 131 -26.66 -21.69 -19.97
CA ALA A 131 -26.09 -22.95 -20.49
C ALA A 131 -24.84 -22.74 -21.37
N ALA A 132 -24.60 -21.53 -21.87
CA ALA A 132 -23.42 -21.17 -22.63
C ALA A 132 -22.31 -20.55 -21.75
N GLY A 133 -22.50 -20.51 -20.43
CA GLY A 133 -21.54 -19.93 -19.49
C GLY A 133 -21.55 -18.40 -19.44
N ARG A 134 -22.54 -17.74 -20.05
CA ARG A 134 -22.65 -16.26 -20.05
C ARG A 134 -23.38 -15.80 -18.80
N ARG A 135 -22.93 -14.70 -18.18
CA ARG A 135 -23.66 -14.08 -17.07
C ARG A 135 -25.04 -13.64 -17.52
N VAL A 136 -26.05 -14.05 -16.76
CA VAL A 136 -27.46 -13.69 -17.04
C VAL A 136 -27.93 -12.49 -16.23
N ASN A 137 -27.20 -12.17 -15.16
CA ASN A 137 -27.54 -11.09 -14.25
C ASN A 137 -26.53 -9.96 -14.36
N ASP A 138 -27.03 -8.73 -14.45
CA ASP A 138 -26.23 -7.52 -14.42
C ASP A 138 -26.41 -6.81 -13.08
N TRP A 139 -25.37 -6.84 -12.24
CA TRP A 139 -25.33 -6.18 -10.94
C TRP A 139 -25.59 -4.67 -11.03
N ARG A 140 -25.34 -4.04 -12.19
CA ARG A 140 -25.64 -2.62 -12.42
C ARG A 140 -27.13 -2.30 -12.33
N THR A 141 -28.00 -3.29 -12.46
CA THR A 141 -29.43 -3.15 -12.18
C THR A 141 -29.68 -2.58 -10.78
N TRP A 142 -28.85 -2.99 -9.82
CA TRP A 142 -28.92 -2.64 -8.40
C TRP A 142 -27.70 -1.82 -7.94
N TRP A 143 -27.09 -1.10 -8.87
CA TRP A 143 -26.06 -0.13 -8.57
C TRP A 143 -26.65 1.29 -8.61
N PRO A 144 -26.42 2.13 -7.59
CA PRO A 144 -26.90 3.51 -7.57
C PRO A 144 -25.95 4.40 -8.39
N GLU A 145 -25.93 4.23 -9.72
CA GLU A 145 -25.00 4.93 -10.63
C GLU A 145 -24.95 6.45 -10.39
N HIS A 146 -26.12 7.06 -10.16
CA HIS A 146 -26.29 8.50 -9.92
C HIS A 146 -25.80 8.98 -8.55
N GLU A 147 -25.54 8.07 -7.62
CA GLU A 147 -24.95 8.33 -6.28
C GLU A 147 -23.69 7.46 -6.07
N SER A 148 -22.99 7.10 -7.14
CA SER A 148 -21.86 6.16 -7.06
C SER A 148 -20.68 6.71 -6.26
N ASP A 149 -20.58 8.04 -6.10
CA ASP A 149 -19.65 8.73 -5.20
C ASP A 149 -19.96 8.45 -3.72
N ALA A 150 -21.22 8.13 -3.40
CA ALA A 150 -21.68 7.80 -2.06
C ALA A 150 -21.33 6.37 -1.63
N VAL A 151 -21.05 5.46 -2.57
CA VAL A 151 -20.77 4.06 -2.26
C VAL A 151 -19.33 3.91 -1.80
N ASP A 152 -19.13 3.49 -0.55
CA ASP A 152 -17.81 3.34 0.07
C ASP A 152 -17.29 1.89 0.00
N LEU A 153 -18.18 0.91 -0.15
CA LEU A 153 -17.87 -0.52 -0.05
C LEU A 153 -18.84 -1.37 -0.88
N VAL A 154 -18.33 -2.45 -1.49
CA VAL A 154 -19.12 -3.50 -2.14
C VAL A 154 -19.16 -4.73 -1.24
N LEU A 155 -20.35 -5.14 -0.82
CA LEU A 155 -20.55 -6.31 0.02
C LEU A 155 -21.27 -7.40 -0.75
N ALA A 156 -21.13 -8.63 -0.27
CA ALA A 156 -21.98 -9.72 -0.72
C ALA A 156 -22.31 -10.68 0.40
N ASP A 157 -23.41 -11.38 0.16
CA ASP A 157 -23.93 -12.46 0.96
C ASP A 157 -23.71 -13.75 0.19
N TRP A 158 -23.19 -14.76 0.88
CA TRP A 158 -22.81 -16.01 0.24
C TRP A 158 -23.38 -17.22 0.98
N TYR A 159 -24.32 -17.86 0.30
CA TYR A 159 -24.97 -19.11 0.70
C TYR A 159 -24.89 -20.16 -0.42
N PRO A 160 -24.05 -21.20 -0.31
CA PRO A 160 -23.83 -22.18 -1.37
C PRO A 160 -25.00 -23.16 -1.53
N TYR A 161 -26.14 -22.92 -0.87
CA TYR A 161 -27.24 -23.87 -0.78
C TYR A 161 -28.55 -23.31 -1.36
N ASP A 162 -28.89 -23.81 -2.54
CA ASP A 162 -30.24 -23.85 -3.10
C ASP A 162 -30.54 -25.31 -3.47
N PRO A 163 -31.42 -26.01 -2.72
CA PRO A 163 -31.71 -27.43 -2.94
C PRO A 163 -32.31 -27.72 -4.32
N LYS A 164 -32.84 -26.71 -5.00
CA LYS A 164 -33.46 -26.80 -6.33
C LYS A 164 -32.52 -26.41 -7.47
N ALA A 165 -31.32 -25.89 -7.18
CA ALA A 165 -30.38 -25.44 -8.21
C ALA A 165 -29.33 -26.50 -8.60
N ARG A 166 -28.60 -26.23 -9.70
CA ARG A 166 -27.43 -27.00 -10.13
C ARG A 166 -26.15 -26.45 -9.46
N ASN A 167 -25.09 -27.26 -9.39
CA ASN A 167 -23.73 -26.85 -9.00
C ASN A 167 -23.34 -25.52 -9.71
N PRO A 168 -22.82 -24.49 -9.02
CA PRO A 168 -22.33 -24.44 -7.61
C PRO A 168 -23.38 -24.17 -6.54
N PHE A 169 -24.65 -24.03 -6.89
CA PHE A 169 -25.71 -23.70 -5.95
C PHE A 169 -26.34 -24.93 -5.26
N ARG A 170 -25.86 -26.14 -5.60
CA ARG A 170 -26.07 -27.39 -4.86
C ARG A 170 -24.80 -28.23 -4.96
N PRO A 171 -23.74 -27.87 -4.24
CA PRO A 171 -22.42 -28.36 -4.57
C PRO A 171 -22.23 -29.79 -4.06
N ALA A 172 -21.52 -30.61 -4.85
CA ALA A 172 -21.14 -31.98 -4.48
C ALA A 172 -19.87 -32.02 -3.59
N GLY A 173 -19.42 -30.86 -3.11
CA GLY A 173 -18.22 -30.66 -2.31
C GLY A 173 -18.09 -29.19 -1.90
N TYR A 174 -17.17 -28.87 -1.01
CA TYR A 174 -16.92 -27.47 -0.64
C TYR A 174 -16.24 -26.74 -1.80
N GLU A 175 -16.83 -25.62 -2.24
CA GLU A 175 -16.30 -24.82 -3.34
C GLU A 175 -14.91 -24.26 -3.00
N ASP A 176 -14.02 -24.19 -3.99
CA ASP A 176 -12.72 -23.56 -3.85
C ASP A 176 -12.85 -22.04 -3.59
N PRO A 177 -12.13 -21.45 -2.62
CA PRO A 177 -12.25 -20.04 -2.31
C PRO A 177 -12.00 -19.09 -3.46
N ALA A 178 -11.03 -19.39 -4.35
CA ALA A 178 -10.74 -18.53 -5.48
C ALA A 178 -11.92 -18.51 -6.46
N ALA A 179 -12.52 -19.68 -6.72
CA ALA A 179 -13.71 -19.78 -7.56
C ALA A 179 -14.94 -19.11 -6.93
N ALA A 180 -15.12 -19.27 -5.62
CA ALA A 180 -16.25 -18.72 -4.89
C ALA A 180 -16.25 -17.19 -4.88
N LEU A 181 -15.08 -16.57 -4.70
CA LEU A 181 -14.92 -15.15 -4.40
C LEU A 181 -14.28 -14.32 -5.52
N ALA A 182 -13.83 -14.92 -6.63
CA ALA A 182 -13.26 -14.18 -7.78
C ALA A 182 -14.17 -13.05 -8.27
N ILE A 183 -15.49 -13.26 -8.25
CA ILE A 183 -16.46 -12.24 -8.64
C ILE A 183 -16.39 -10.99 -7.75
N MET A 184 -16.06 -11.11 -6.46
CA MET A 184 -15.97 -9.95 -5.57
C MET A 184 -14.78 -9.07 -5.91
N VAL A 185 -13.65 -9.69 -6.29
CA VAL A 185 -12.47 -8.95 -6.77
C VAL A 185 -12.80 -8.23 -8.08
N GLU A 186 -13.54 -8.87 -8.98
CA GLU A 186 -13.99 -8.24 -10.23
C GLU A 186 -14.95 -7.08 -9.97
N LEU A 187 -15.96 -7.26 -9.12
CA LEU A 187 -16.92 -6.19 -8.76
C LEU A 187 -16.22 -5.01 -8.09
N SER A 188 -15.29 -5.30 -7.18
CA SER A 188 -14.44 -4.30 -6.53
C SER A 188 -13.66 -3.48 -7.54
N ALA A 189 -13.00 -4.14 -8.50
CA ALA A 189 -12.26 -3.48 -9.56
C ALA A 189 -13.17 -2.68 -10.50
N ALA A 190 -14.31 -3.24 -10.90
CA ALA A 190 -15.27 -2.59 -11.80
C ALA A 190 -15.94 -1.36 -11.17
N ALA A 191 -16.18 -1.38 -9.85
CA ALA A 191 -16.74 -0.25 -9.11
C ALA A 191 -15.66 0.74 -8.64
N GLY A 192 -14.38 0.35 -8.65
CA GLY A 192 -13.31 1.13 -8.02
C GLY A 192 -13.46 1.26 -6.51
N ARG A 193 -14.13 0.30 -5.86
CA ARG A 193 -14.46 0.32 -4.42
C ARG A 193 -13.89 -0.91 -3.72
N PRO A 194 -13.49 -0.81 -2.44
CA PRO A 194 -13.11 -1.99 -1.66
C PRO A 194 -14.29 -2.96 -1.52
N TRP A 195 -14.01 -4.19 -1.08
CA TRP A 195 -15.03 -5.22 -0.91
C TRP A 195 -15.02 -5.92 0.45
N GLY A 196 -16.11 -6.62 0.75
CA GLY A 196 -16.24 -7.48 1.92
C GLY A 196 -17.35 -8.52 1.77
N ILE A 197 -17.49 -9.37 2.78
CA ILE A 197 -18.52 -10.40 2.88
C ILE A 197 -19.39 -10.08 4.10
N ALA A 198 -20.62 -9.67 3.84
CA ALA A 198 -21.55 -9.26 4.88
C ALA A 198 -22.24 -10.45 5.53
N GLU A 199 -22.46 -11.53 4.79
CA GLU A 199 -22.88 -12.83 5.31
C GLU A 199 -22.18 -13.97 4.58
N ILE A 200 -21.76 -14.98 5.33
CA ILE A 200 -21.24 -16.22 4.79
C ILE A 200 -21.69 -17.39 5.65
N ASN A 201 -22.09 -18.46 4.99
CA ASN A 201 -22.33 -19.75 5.64
C ASN A 201 -22.10 -20.88 4.64
N HIS A 202 -21.77 -22.07 5.15
CA HIS A 202 -21.90 -23.31 4.41
C HIS A 202 -22.55 -24.37 5.33
N PRO A 203 -23.68 -24.98 4.94
CA PRO A 203 -24.22 -26.13 5.67
C PRO A 203 -23.26 -27.33 5.54
N ARG A 204 -23.31 -28.27 6.48
CA ARG A 204 -22.60 -29.55 6.28
C ARG A 204 -23.17 -30.26 5.05
N ILE A 205 -22.30 -30.88 4.25
CA ILE A 205 -22.76 -31.69 3.12
C ILE A 205 -23.15 -33.06 3.66
N THR A 206 -24.40 -33.17 4.10
CA THR A 206 -25.01 -34.38 4.67
C THR A 206 -26.39 -34.64 4.11
N ARG A 207 -26.84 -35.89 4.15
CA ARG A 207 -28.20 -36.27 3.75
C ARG A 207 -29.26 -35.59 4.59
N ALA A 208 -28.95 -35.25 5.85
CA ALA A 208 -29.85 -34.47 6.71
C ALA A 208 -30.08 -33.03 6.18
N GLY A 209 -29.15 -32.49 5.39
CA GLY A 209 -29.29 -31.22 4.67
C GLY A 209 -29.67 -31.41 3.20
N ASP A 210 -30.40 -32.48 2.85
CA ASP A 210 -30.85 -32.82 1.49
C ASP A 210 -29.75 -32.98 0.43
N PHE A 211 -28.51 -33.25 0.85
CA PHE A 211 -27.43 -33.64 -0.05
C PHE A 211 -27.49 -35.13 -0.39
N PRO A 212 -26.96 -35.55 -1.56
CA PRO A 212 -27.03 -36.95 -1.98
C PRO A 212 -26.18 -37.92 -1.12
N ALA A 213 -25.23 -37.40 -0.34
CA ALA A 213 -24.31 -38.18 0.46
C ALA A 213 -23.86 -37.43 1.73
N ASP A 214 -23.41 -38.20 2.73
CA ASP A 214 -22.75 -37.69 3.93
C ASP A 214 -21.25 -37.53 3.66
N LEU A 215 -20.85 -36.36 3.15
CA LEU A 215 -19.46 -36.07 2.82
C LEU A 215 -18.69 -35.41 3.96
N ASP A 216 -19.40 -34.79 4.91
CA ASP A 216 -18.82 -34.10 6.07
C ASP A 216 -19.67 -34.30 7.34
N PRO A 217 -19.79 -35.55 7.84
CA PRO A 217 -20.62 -35.84 9.00
C PRO A 217 -20.12 -35.16 10.29
N ASP A 218 -18.82 -34.94 10.42
CA ASP A 218 -18.19 -34.37 11.61
C ASP A 218 -17.96 -32.85 11.52
N GLY A 219 -18.09 -32.24 10.34
CA GLY A 219 -17.89 -30.81 10.12
C GLY A 219 -16.43 -30.41 9.88
N SER A 220 -15.49 -31.37 9.84
CA SER A 220 -14.06 -31.09 9.66
C SER A 220 -13.76 -30.44 8.30
N ARG A 221 -14.48 -30.82 7.24
CA ARG A 221 -14.30 -30.23 5.91
C ARG A 221 -14.90 -28.83 5.83
N CYS A 222 -16.04 -28.61 6.46
CA CYS A 222 -16.64 -27.28 6.59
C CYS A 222 -15.72 -26.33 7.37
N ALA A 223 -15.12 -26.81 8.45
CA ALA A 223 -14.16 -26.05 9.25
C ALA A 223 -12.89 -25.69 8.47
N ASP A 224 -12.31 -26.64 7.73
CA ASP A 224 -11.19 -26.37 6.81
C ASP A 224 -11.60 -25.34 5.75
N TRP A 225 -12.79 -25.49 5.17
CA TRP A 225 -13.32 -24.56 4.19
C TRP A 225 -13.43 -23.13 4.76
N TYR A 226 -13.93 -22.94 5.99
CA TYR A 226 -13.95 -21.63 6.64
C TYR A 226 -12.54 -21.01 6.73
N ARG A 227 -11.53 -21.79 7.14
CA ARG A 227 -10.14 -21.31 7.23
C ARG A 227 -9.59 -20.91 5.87
N ARG A 228 -9.80 -21.73 4.85
CA ARG A 228 -9.34 -21.44 3.47
C ARG A 228 -10.05 -20.23 2.86
N MET A 229 -11.37 -20.12 3.06
CA MET A 229 -12.16 -18.96 2.61
C MET A 229 -11.68 -17.67 3.25
N HIS A 230 -11.56 -17.66 4.57
CA HIS A 230 -11.10 -16.47 5.29
C HIS A 230 -9.69 -16.07 4.89
N ALA A 231 -8.76 -17.03 4.82
CA ALA A 231 -7.38 -16.78 4.40
C ALA A 231 -7.32 -16.19 2.97
N TRP A 232 -8.07 -16.76 2.03
CA TRP A 232 -8.12 -16.25 0.66
C TRP A 232 -8.76 -14.86 0.59
N ALA A 233 -9.89 -14.65 1.27
CA ALA A 233 -10.58 -13.37 1.29
C ALA A 233 -9.67 -12.27 1.84
N LYS A 234 -8.98 -12.54 2.96
CA LYS A 234 -8.01 -11.61 3.55
C LYS A 234 -6.86 -11.30 2.61
N ALA A 235 -6.26 -12.32 1.99
CA ALA A 235 -5.17 -12.15 1.03
C ALA A 235 -5.56 -11.34 -0.22
N ASN A 236 -6.86 -11.27 -0.54
CA ASN A 236 -7.42 -10.56 -1.70
C ASN A 236 -8.16 -9.27 -1.31
N GLY A 237 -7.89 -8.74 -0.11
CA GLY A 237 -8.33 -7.40 0.29
C GLY A 237 -9.78 -7.28 0.79
N CYS A 238 -10.37 -8.38 1.27
CA CYS A 238 -11.63 -8.35 1.98
C CYS A 238 -11.53 -7.51 3.26
N GLN A 239 -12.40 -6.51 3.44
CA GLN A 239 -12.33 -5.57 4.57
C GLN A 239 -13.18 -5.97 5.79
N VAL A 240 -14.24 -6.75 5.56
CA VAL A 240 -15.14 -7.26 6.58
C VAL A 240 -15.61 -8.65 6.15
N TRP A 241 -15.73 -9.56 7.11
CA TRP A 241 -16.16 -10.94 6.87
C TRP A 241 -17.02 -11.36 8.06
N SER A 242 -18.30 -11.65 7.84
CA SER A 242 -19.24 -11.98 8.90
C SER A 242 -19.96 -13.30 8.64
N HIS A 243 -19.93 -14.17 9.64
CA HIS A 243 -20.65 -15.46 9.63
C HIS A 243 -22.15 -15.26 9.86
N TYR A 244 -22.98 -15.92 9.05
CA TYR A 244 -24.43 -15.94 9.24
C TYR A 244 -24.81 -16.96 10.33
N HIS A 245 -25.18 -16.47 11.51
CA HIS A 245 -25.48 -17.31 12.68
C HIS A 245 -26.99 -17.45 12.94
N ARG A 246 -27.69 -18.12 12.03
CA ARG A 246 -29.11 -18.48 12.16
C ARG A 246 -29.39 -19.71 11.28
N ASP A 247 -30.48 -20.42 11.57
CA ASP A 247 -30.99 -21.53 10.76
C ASP A 247 -29.86 -22.56 10.46
N GLU A 248 -29.59 -22.91 9.21
CA GLU A 248 -28.51 -23.85 8.86
C GLU A 248 -27.09 -23.31 9.08
N GLY A 249 -26.96 -22.00 9.36
CA GLY A 249 -25.73 -21.33 9.79
C GLY A 249 -25.55 -21.25 11.30
N ASP A 250 -26.50 -21.72 12.10
CA ASP A 250 -26.29 -21.82 13.54
C ASP A 250 -25.20 -22.86 13.85
N LEU A 251 -24.11 -22.40 14.48
CA LEU A 251 -22.97 -23.23 14.85
C LEU A 251 -23.01 -23.67 16.33
N THR A 252 -24.11 -23.43 17.05
CA THR A 252 -24.21 -23.73 18.49
C THR A 252 -23.91 -25.20 18.76
N ASP A 253 -24.47 -26.11 17.95
CA ASP A 253 -24.26 -27.56 18.06
C ASP A 253 -23.20 -28.10 17.07
N ARG A 254 -22.58 -27.23 16.27
CA ARG A 254 -21.56 -27.57 15.27
C ARG A 254 -20.16 -27.25 15.83
N THR A 255 -19.74 -28.03 16.83
CA THR A 255 -18.56 -27.72 17.66
C THR A 255 -17.26 -27.56 16.88
N VAL A 256 -17.03 -28.36 15.83
CA VAL A 256 -15.82 -28.31 15.00
C VAL A 256 -15.75 -27.00 14.21
N GLU A 257 -16.85 -26.57 13.60
CA GLU A 257 -16.93 -25.31 12.87
C GLU A 257 -16.95 -24.09 13.80
N GLN A 258 -17.63 -24.18 14.93
CA GLN A 258 -17.62 -23.16 15.98
C GLN A 258 -16.18 -22.90 16.46
N GLN A 259 -15.41 -23.96 16.70
CA GLN A 259 -14.01 -23.86 17.09
C GLN A 259 -13.16 -23.20 15.99
N ALA A 260 -13.36 -23.56 14.72
CA ALA A 260 -12.66 -22.92 13.61
C ALA A 260 -12.98 -21.42 13.52
N LEU A 261 -14.25 -21.02 13.69
CA LEU A 261 -14.63 -19.61 13.70
C LEU A 261 -14.00 -18.85 14.88
N ARG A 262 -13.95 -19.44 16.08
CA ARG A 262 -13.26 -18.87 17.24
C ARG A 262 -11.77 -18.67 17.01
N GLU A 263 -11.11 -19.64 16.37
CA GLU A 263 -9.69 -19.54 16.00
C GLU A 263 -9.44 -18.38 15.04
N LEU A 264 -10.28 -18.24 14.01
CA LEU A 264 -10.18 -17.13 13.05
C LEU A 264 -10.37 -15.77 13.74
N ILE A 265 -11.37 -15.64 14.61
CA ILE A 265 -11.59 -14.41 15.40
C ILE A 265 -10.39 -14.10 16.30
N ALA A 266 -9.83 -15.13 16.96
CA ALA A 266 -8.65 -14.96 17.80
C ALA A 266 -7.41 -14.55 16.99
N GLN A 267 -7.23 -15.10 15.79
CA GLN A 267 -6.15 -14.74 14.87
C GLN A 267 -6.27 -13.27 14.43
N GLU A 268 -7.47 -12.80 14.06
CA GLU A 268 -7.68 -11.39 13.71
C GLU A 268 -7.43 -10.46 14.89
N ALA A 269 -7.89 -10.82 16.09
CA ALA A 269 -7.68 -10.02 17.29
C ALA A 269 -6.20 -9.90 17.71
N THR A 270 -5.35 -10.86 17.32
CA THR A 270 -3.93 -10.91 17.70
C THR A 270 -2.96 -10.62 16.56
N ALA A 271 -3.47 -10.33 15.35
CA ALA A 271 -2.64 -10.07 14.18
C ALA A 271 -1.68 -8.90 14.46
N PRO A 272 -0.35 -9.09 14.27
CA PRO A 272 0.63 -8.06 14.56
C PRO A 272 0.39 -6.85 13.67
N ARG A 273 0.27 -5.69 14.31
CA ARG A 273 0.02 -4.43 13.62
C ARG A 273 1.34 -3.80 13.25
N ARG A 274 1.57 -3.68 11.95
CA ARG A 274 2.75 -2.99 11.41
C ARG A 274 2.30 -1.62 10.99
N LEU A 275 2.92 -0.55 11.50
CA LEU A 275 2.68 0.77 10.95
C LEU A 275 3.06 0.79 9.47
N ALA A 276 2.38 1.61 8.68
CA ALA A 276 2.82 1.92 7.34
C ALA A 276 4.28 2.43 7.35
N PRO A 277 5.13 2.06 6.37
CA PRO A 277 6.53 2.49 6.33
C PRO A 277 6.75 4.00 6.49
N ALA A 278 5.89 4.84 5.91
CA ALA A 278 5.94 6.29 6.10
C ALA A 278 5.72 6.69 7.57
N LEU A 279 4.80 6.03 8.28
CA LEU A 279 4.57 6.25 9.71
C LEU A 279 5.67 5.69 10.59
N GLU A 280 6.37 4.65 10.14
CA GLU A 280 7.60 4.17 10.79
C GLU A 280 8.71 5.24 10.72
N THR A 281 8.87 5.90 9.57
CA THR A 281 9.77 7.05 9.42
C THR A 281 9.38 8.18 10.38
N LEU A 282 8.08 8.54 10.43
CA LEU A 282 7.56 9.56 11.35
C LEU A 282 7.86 9.20 12.81
N ARG A 283 7.58 7.96 13.21
CA ARG A 283 7.86 7.45 14.57
C ARG A 283 9.34 7.58 14.90
N GLY A 284 10.22 7.22 13.98
CA GLY A 284 11.67 7.36 14.14
C GLY A 284 12.11 8.81 14.32
N GLU A 285 11.56 9.74 13.53
CA GLU A 285 11.85 11.17 13.66
C GLU A 285 11.33 11.77 14.97
N ILE A 286 10.10 11.42 15.36
CA ILE A 286 9.50 11.83 16.64
C ILE A 286 10.37 11.34 17.80
N ALA A 287 10.79 10.07 17.79
CA ALA A 287 11.63 9.50 18.85
C ALA A 287 13.01 10.18 18.94
N ARG A 288 13.58 10.61 17.81
CA ARG A 288 14.85 11.36 17.78
C ARG A 288 14.70 12.79 18.30
N ARG A 289 13.66 13.52 17.87
CA ARG A 289 13.44 14.92 18.25
C ARG A 289 12.94 15.05 19.70
N TRP A 290 12.05 14.15 20.12
CA TRP A 290 11.43 14.14 21.44
C TRP A 290 11.51 12.73 22.07
N PRO A 291 12.67 12.36 22.64
CA PRO A 291 12.88 11.05 23.24
C PRO A 291 11.83 10.69 24.31
N GLY A 292 11.47 9.41 24.41
CA GLY A 292 10.55 8.86 25.40
C GLY A 292 9.98 7.49 24.98
N ALA A 293 9.92 6.52 25.90
CA ALA A 293 9.52 5.14 25.60
C ALA A 293 8.04 5.00 25.17
N ASP A 294 7.16 5.89 25.65
CA ASP A 294 5.71 5.88 25.37
C ASP A 294 5.29 7.00 24.42
N ARG A 295 6.22 7.49 23.59
CA ARG A 295 5.99 8.67 22.74
C ARG A 295 4.97 8.41 21.65
N THR A 296 4.94 7.19 21.11
CA THR A 296 4.00 6.80 20.06
C THR A 296 3.23 5.56 20.47
N VAL A 297 1.92 5.58 20.23
CA VAL A 297 1.00 4.49 20.54
C VAL A 297 0.35 4.02 19.24
N VAL A 298 0.35 2.71 19.04
CA VAL A 298 -0.36 2.03 17.94
C VAL A 298 -1.39 1.10 18.59
N ASP A 299 -2.29 1.68 19.38
CA ASP A 299 -3.29 0.93 20.12
C ASP A 299 -4.67 1.03 19.45
N ALA A 300 -5.39 -0.09 19.44
CA ALA A 300 -6.59 -0.38 18.66
C ALA A 300 -7.81 0.46 18.97
N THR A 301 -7.83 0.99 20.19
CA THR A 301 -9.08 0.89 20.94
C THR A 301 -10.02 2.04 20.65
N HIS A 302 -9.53 3.12 20.00
CA HIS A 302 -10.28 4.36 19.85
C HIS A 302 -10.47 4.89 18.42
N HIS A 303 -9.70 4.47 17.41
CA HIS A 303 -9.93 4.86 16.01
C HIS A 303 -9.84 3.70 15.02
N VAL A 304 -10.60 3.81 13.93
CA VAL A 304 -10.73 2.78 12.88
C VAL A 304 -9.44 2.57 12.07
N ASP A 305 -8.68 3.64 11.85
CA ASP A 305 -7.43 3.66 11.08
C ASP A 305 -6.23 3.08 11.84
N HIS A 306 -6.38 2.80 13.14
CA HIS A 306 -5.45 1.95 13.91
C HIS A 306 -5.59 0.45 13.62
N ARG A 307 -6.47 0.08 12.69
CA ARG A 307 -6.62 -1.29 12.22
C ARG A 307 -5.80 -1.52 10.95
N PRO A 308 -5.22 -2.72 10.80
CA PRO A 308 -4.55 -3.08 9.56
C PRO A 308 -5.50 -2.93 8.37
N ASN A 309 -5.05 -2.23 7.34
CA ASN A 309 -5.73 -2.16 6.06
C ASN A 309 -5.56 -3.49 5.28
N THR A 310 -6.04 -3.51 4.03
CA THR A 310 -5.97 -4.71 3.18
C THR A 310 -4.56 -5.17 2.83
N ARG A 311 -3.54 -4.30 3.00
CA ARG A 311 -2.11 -4.61 2.82
C ARG A 311 -1.43 -5.02 4.14
N GLY A 312 -2.17 -5.04 5.25
CA GLY A 312 -1.67 -5.45 6.57
C GLY A 312 -0.91 -4.36 7.33
N SER A 313 -0.95 -3.10 6.86
CA SER A 313 -0.37 -1.96 7.56
C SER A 313 -1.42 -1.12 8.26
N VAL A 314 -1.03 -0.46 9.34
CA VAL A 314 -1.83 0.54 10.05
C VAL A 314 -1.50 1.92 9.50
N ASP A 315 -2.54 2.66 9.09
CA ASP A 315 -2.42 3.96 8.41
C ASP A 315 -2.55 5.15 9.37
N ALA A 316 -2.47 4.90 10.68
CA ALA A 316 -2.45 5.95 11.69
C ALA A 316 -1.51 5.66 12.86
N ILE A 317 -1.10 6.71 13.56
CA ILE A 317 -0.29 6.65 14.77
C ILE A 317 -0.77 7.70 15.76
N ASP A 318 -0.79 7.37 17.04
CA ASP A 318 -1.03 8.36 18.09
C ASP A 318 0.28 8.76 18.73
N VAL A 319 0.37 10.03 19.11
CA VAL A 319 1.55 10.62 19.75
C VAL A 319 1.15 11.14 21.12
N ASN A 320 1.86 10.71 22.16
CA ASN A 320 1.76 11.33 23.48
C ASN A 320 2.40 12.72 23.42
N VAL A 321 1.56 13.75 23.57
CA VAL A 321 1.99 15.15 23.38
C VAL A 321 2.70 15.75 24.60
N THR A 322 2.83 15.05 25.73
CA THR A 322 3.54 15.57 26.91
C THR A 322 5.00 15.88 26.59
N GLY A 323 5.37 17.16 26.52
CA GLY A 323 6.72 17.60 26.16
C GLY A 323 7.03 17.54 24.65
N VAL A 324 6.01 17.37 23.81
CA VAL A 324 6.10 17.54 22.35
C VAL A 324 5.62 18.94 21.99
N ASP A 325 6.35 19.60 21.10
CA ASP A 325 5.84 20.80 20.45
C ASP A 325 4.87 20.38 19.35
N THR A 326 3.57 20.37 19.68
CA THR A 326 2.49 19.91 18.80
C THR A 326 2.39 20.75 17.53
N ASP A 327 2.68 22.05 17.59
CA ASP A 327 2.59 22.93 16.42
C ASP A 327 3.72 22.63 15.42
N VAL A 328 4.93 22.35 15.90
CA VAL A 328 6.03 21.86 15.06
C VAL A 328 5.68 20.51 14.43
N LEU A 329 5.13 19.57 15.21
CA LEU A 329 4.73 18.26 14.71
C LEU A 329 3.65 18.36 13.63
N LEU A 330 2.58 19.11 13.89
CA LEU A 330 1.50 19.32 12.94
C LEU A 330 1.98 20.04 11.68
N THR A 331 2.85 21.03 11.80
CA THR A 331 3.40 21.75 10.64
C THR A 331 4.20 20.82 9.73
N ALA A 332 5.04 19.97 10.30
CA ALA A 332 5.80 18.97 9.54
C ALA A 332 4.86 17.95 8.90
N PHE A 333 3.91 17.42 9.67
CA PHE A 333 2.92 16.47 9.22
C PHE A 333 2.10 16.99 8.03
N GLN A 334 1.57 18.21 8.13
CA GLN A 334 0.72 18.82 7.10
C GLN A 334 1.43 19.12 5.78
N ARG A 335 2.77 19.23 5.79
CA ARG A 335 3.59 19.44 4.58
C ARG A 335 3.87 18.13 3.84
N HIS A 336 3.81 16.99 4.52
CA HIS A 336 4.09 15.70 3.92
C HIS A 336 2.87 15.22 3.11
N PRO A 337 2.99 14.86 1.83
CA PRO A 337 1.82 14.57 1.00
C PRO A 337 1.19 13.20 1.28
N ALA A 338 1.85 12.32 2.03
CA ALA A 338 1.21 11.13 2.58
C ALA A 338 0.20 11.47 3.69
N ALA A 339 0.25 12.66 4.29
CA ALA A 339 -0.67 13.05 5.36
C ALA A 339 -2.11 13.18 4.86
N ALA A 340 -3.07 12.70 5.66
CA ALA A 340 -4.50 12.80 5.36
C ALA A 340 -5.25 13.62 6.40
N LEU A 341 -5.03 13.34 7.69
CA LEU A 341 -5.78 13.96 8.78
C LEU A 341 -4.99 13.98 10.09
N TRP A 342 -5.36 14.90 10.98
CA TRP A 342 -4.98 14.85 12.38
C TRP A 342 -6.17 15.17 13.28
N ILE A 343 -6.15 14.62 14.50
CA ILE A 343 -7.15 14.88 15.55
C ILE A 343 -6.41 15.17 16.86
N HIS A 344 -6.74 16.28 17.52
CA HIS A 344 -6.18 16.68 18.81
C HIS A 344 -7.14 17.58 19.58
N ALA A 345 -7.37 17.26 20.87
CA ALA A 345 -8.14 18.09 21.80
C ALA A 345 -9.50 18.56 21.23
N GLY A 346 -10.31 17.61 20.75
CA GLY A 346 -11.62 17.89 20.16
C GLY A 346 -11.59 18.67 18.84
N THR A 347 -10.42 18.82 18.21
CA THR A 347 -10.25 19.46 16.90
C THR A 347 -9.70 18.46 15.90
N ALA A 348 -10.14 18.55 14.65
CA ALA A 348 -9.57 17.81 13.54
C ALA A 348 -9.32 18.72 12.34
N ALA A 349 -8.37 18.34 11.47
CA ALA A 349 -8.21 18.96 10.15
C ALA A 349 -7.67 17.95 9.14
N ARG A 350 -7.86 18.21 7.85
CA ARG A 350 -7.52 17.26 6.78
C ARG A 350 -6.79 17.88 5.61
N ALA A 351 -6.04 17.07 4.88
CA ALA A 351 -5.34 17.53 3.69
C ALA A 351 -6.32 17.96 2.56
N ASP A 352 -7.43 17.25 2.41
CA ASP A 352 -8.38 17.45 1.30
C ASP A 352 -9.22 18.73 1.43
N ASP A 353 -9.27 19.33 2.62
CA ASP A 353 -9.94 20.61 2.88
C ASP A 353 -8.95 21.72 3.23
N GLY A 354 -7.69 21.57 2.81
CA GLY A 354 -6.64 22.56 3.02
C GLY A 354 -6.25 22.75 4.48
N TRP A 355 -6.41 21.72 5.30
CA TRP A 355 -6.14 21.71 6.75
C TRP A 355 -7.03 22.66 7.54
N THR A 356 -8.28 22.81 7.11
CA THR A 356 -9.27 23.62 7.82
C THR A 356 -9.61 22.96 9.16
N ARG A 357 -9.39 23.69 10.26
CA ARG A 357 -9.68 23.18 11.63
C ARG A 357 -11.19 23.15 11.87
N ARG A 358 -11.69 22.03 12.39
CA ARG A 358 -13.10 21.81 12.70
C ARG A 358 -13.24 21.11 14.05
N ALA A 359 -14.39 21.28 14.69
CA ALA A 359 -14.73 20.49 15.87
C ALA A 359 -14.79 19.00 15.47
N TYR A 360 -14.08 18.16 16.23
CA TYR A 360 -14.11 16.72 16.05
C TYR A 360 -15.30 16.14 16.80
N ALA A 361 -16.20 15.50 16.07
CA ALA A 361 -17.44 14.96 16.62
C ALA A 361 -17.32 13.46 16.97
N GLY A 362 -16.17 12.83 16.70
CA GLY A 362 -15.90 11.44 17.04
C GLY A 362 -15.42 11.26 18.48
N THR A 363 -14.92 10.05 18.79
CA THR A 363 -14.37 9.72 20.10
C THR A 363 -12.99 10.36 20.18
N ASP A 364 -12.88 11.47 20.93
CA ASP A 364 -11.64 12.23 21.07
C ASP A 364 -10.55 11.35 21.72
N PRO A 365 -9.34 11.26 21.14
CA PRO A 365 -8.19 10.60 21.79
C PRO A 365 -7.78 11.31 23.10
N GLY A 366 -8.31 12.52 23.34
CA GLY A 366 -8.11 13.34 24.52
C GLY A 366 -6.96 14.32 24.33
N ALA A 367 -6.92 15.38 25.15
CA ALA A 367 -5.91 16.44 25.02
C ALA A 367 -4.46 15.95 25.17
N GLY A 368 -4.24 14.79 25.79
CA GLY A 368 -2.94 14.16 25.97
C GLY A 368 -2.44 13.34 24.76
N ARG A 369 -3.23 13.21 23.69
CA ARG A 369 -2.86 12.44 22.51
C ARG A 369 -3.18 13.19 21.22
N LEU A 370 -2.22 13.22 20.30
CA LEU A 370 -2.38 13.70 18.93
C LEU A 370 -2.46 12.48 18.01
N HIS A 371 -3.56 12.34 17.31
CA HIS A 371 -3.78 11.29 16.33
C HIS A 371 -3.37 11.79 14.93
N LEU A 372 -2.60 10.99 14.20
CA LEU A 372 -2.05 11.32 12.87
C LEU A 372 -2.34 10.18 11.88
N GLY A 373 -3.12 10.46 10.84
CA GLY A 373 -3.51 9.49 9.81
C GLY A 373 -2.98 9.82 8.41
N ILE A 374 -2.45 8.82 7.70
CA ILE A 374 -2.01 8.96 6.31
C ILE A 374 -3.13 8.60 5.32
N ARG A 375 -2.92 8.95 4.06
CA ARG A 375 -3.85 8.62 2.98
C ARG A 375 -3.93 7.10 2.83
N PRO A 376 -5.11 6.49 2.63
CA PRO A 376 -5.28 5.04 2.54
C PRO A 376 -4.86 4.47 1.16
N ALA A 377 -3.65 4.81 0.73
CA ALA A 377 -3.08 4.45 -0.56
C ALA A 377 -1.67 3.90 -0.39
N GLU A 378 -1.32 2.87 -1.15
CA GLU A 378 0.00 2.23 -1.11
C GLU A 378 1.15 3.23 -1.37
N ALA A 379 0.92 4.23 -2.24
CA ALA A 379 1.88 5.30 -2.50
C ALA A 379 2.16 6.18 -1.28
N ALA A 380 1.15 6.43 -0.44
CA ALA A 380 1.31 7.19 0.79
C ALA A 380 1.97 6.36 1.90
N GLU A 381 1.60 5.08 2.01
CA GLU A 381 2.23 4.14 2.96
C GLU A 381 3.72 3.97 2.72
N ARG A 382 4.13 3.91 1.45
CA ARG A 382 5.51 3.65 1.04
C ARG A 382 6.27 4.92 0.67
N ASP A 383 5.73 6.09 0.96
CA ASP A 383 6.40 7.36 0.68
C ASP A 383 7.70 7.41 1.49
N PRO A 384 8.88 7.40 0.84
CA PRO A 384 10.15 7.23 1.54
C PRO A 384 10.66 8.54 2.13
N ARG A 385 9.98 9.66 1.88
CA ARG A 385 10.47 10.98 2.28
C ARG A 385 10.44 11.15 3.79
N PRO A 386 11.39 11.92 4.34
CA PRO A 386 11.33 12.33 5.74
C PRO A 386 10.12 13.25 5.97
N TRP A 387 9.62 13.23 7.19
CA TRP A 387 8.55 14.15 7.63
C TRP A 387 9.09 15.54 7.95
N GLY A 388 10.41 15.68 8.08
CA GLY A 388 11.08 16.95 8.30
C GLY A 388 11.01 17.43 9.75
N LEU A 389 10.81 16.51 10.70
CA LEU A 389 10.88 16.82 12.13
C LEU A 389 12.32 16.86 12.61
N THR A 390 13.15 15.93 12.17
CA THR A 390 14.59 16.06 12.37
C THR A 390 15.16 16.80 11.17
N GLU A 391 16.02 17.79 11.41
CA GLU A 391 16.98 18.14 10.37
C GLU A 391 17.65 16.82 10.02
N GLU A 392 17.55 16.40 8.75
CA GLU A 392 18.48 15.40 8.29
C GLU A 392 19.83 15.95 8.68
N SER A 393 20.60 15.20 9.47
CA SER A 393 22.05 15.31 9.41
C SER A 393 22.47 14.80 8.03
N GLY A 394 21.91 15.39 6.97
CA GLY A 394 22.51 15.42 5.66
C GLY A 394 23.88 15.95 5.94
N MET A 395 24.85 15.10 5.68
CA MET A 395 26.26 15.37 5.85
C MET A 395 26.52 16.77 5.33
N ASP A 396 26.71 17.74 6.23
CA ASP A 396 26.88 19.11 5.79
C ASP A 396 28.18 19.18 4.97
N ALA A 397 28.34 20.23 4.18
CA ALA A 397 29.54 20.36 3.32
C ALA A 397 30.84 20.21 4.12
N LYS A 398 30.84 20.52 5.42
CA LYS A 398 31.99 20.41 6.33
C LYS A 398 32.22 18.97 6.78
N GLN A 399 31.17 18.20 7.06
CA GLN A 399 31.23 16.78 7.38
C GLN A 399 31.62 15.95 6.15
N LEU A 400 31.11 16.29 4.97
CA LEU A 400 31.52 15.67 3.71
C LEU A 400 32.98 15.98 3.41
N LEU A 401 33.39 17.23 3.59
CA LEU A 401 34.78 17.63 3.42
C LEU A 401 35.69 16.95 4.46
N ALA A 402 35.23 16.77 5.71
CA ALA A 402 35.97 16.04 6.73
C ALA A 402 36.14 14.56 6.36
N LEU A 403 35.09 13.92 5.84
CA LEU A 403 35.13 12.54 5.32
C LEU A 403 36.04 12.40 4.10
N LEU A 404 36.05 13.39 3.20
CA LEU A 404 36.94 13.41 2.04
C LEU A 404 38.41 13.66 2.42
N ASN A 405 38.65 14.36 3.54
CA ASN A 405 39.98 14.61 4.08
C ASN A 405 40.48 13.48 5.00
N ASP A 406 39.60 12.57 5.42
CA ASP A 406 39.99 11.36 6.15
C ASP A 406 40.80 10.43 5.23
N PRO A 407 42.08 10.13 5.52
CA PRO A 407 42.92 9.30 4.67
C PRO A 407 42.41 7.86 4.48
N ALA A 408 41.64 7.33 5.43
CA ALA A 408 41.07 5.98 5.35
C ALA A 408 39.87 5.95 4.40
N VAL A 409 39.02 6.98 4.44
CA VAL A 409 37.83 7.10 3.60
C VAL A 409 38.21 7.57 2.20
N ALA A 410 39.14 8.52 2.07
CA ALA A 410 39.70 8.93 0.79
C ALA A 410 40.33 7.74 0.04
N ARG A 411 40.97 6.81 0.76
CA ARG A 411 41.49 5.57 0.17
C ARG A 411 40.36 4.67 -0.34
N GLN A 412 39.28 4.50 0.43
CA GLN A 412 38.12 3.70 0.00
C GLN A 412 37.34 4.34 -1.17
N LEU A 413 37.12 5.65 -1.15
CA LEU A 413 36.47 6.39 -2.24
C LEU A 413 37.31 6.42 -3.52
N ARG A 414 38.65 6.39 -3.42
CA ARG A 414 39.56 6.21 -4.56
C ARG A 414 39.65 4.76 -5.02
N ALA A 415 39.38 3.80 -4.14
CA ALA A 415 39.33 2.37 -4.46
C ALA A 415 37.99 1.94 -5.06
N LEU A 416 36.92 2.73 -4.88
CA LEU A 416 35.67 2.55 -5.61
C LEU A 416 35.87 3.11 -7.03
N PRO A 417 35.92 2.26 -8.08
CA PRO A 417 35.90 2.77 -9.43
C PRO A 417 34.58 3.52 -9.61
N TRP A 418 34.68 4.78 -10.02
CA TRP A 418 33.54 5.58 -10.42
C TRP A 418 32.92 4.89 -11.63
N GLN A 419 31.97 3.99 -11.38
CA GLN A 419 31.24 3.21 -12.39
C GLN A 419 30.24 4.12 -13.10
N TYR A 420 30.76 5.11 -13.81
CA TYR A 420 29.97 5.88 -14.76
C TYR A 420 29.93 5.07 -16.06
N ILE A 421 28.91 4.22 -16.21
CA ILE A 421 28.62 3.53 -17.49
C ILE A 421 27.61 4.39 -18.24
N GLY A 422 28.10 5.20 -19.18
CA GLY A 422 27.28 6.09 -20.02
C GLY A 422 27.95 7.45 -20.24
N GLY A 423 27.89 7.98 -21.47
CA GLY A 423 28.49 9.27 -21.82
C GLY A 423 29.68 9.24 -22.78
N GLY A 424 29.90 8.15 -23.52
CA GLY A 424 30.94 8.08 -24.57
C GLY A 424 32.30 7.52 -24.12
N ILE A 425 32.40 6.99 -22.89
CA ILE A 425 33.58 6.24 -22.42
C ILE A 425 33.68 4.90 -23.19
N PRO A 426 34.82 4.58 -23.83
CA PRO A 426 34.99 3.33 -24.56
C PRO A 426 34.72 2.08 -23.70
N ARG A 427 34.15 1.03 -24.33
CA ARG A 427 33.84 -0.23 -23.64
C ARG A 427 35.12 -0.84 -23.08
N GLY A 428 35.14 -1.12 -21.77
CA GLY A 428 36.30 -1.68 -21.06
C GLY A 428 37.24 -0.66 -20.45
N MET A 429 36.99 0.65 -20.61
CA MET A 429 37.77 1.72 -20.01
C MET A 429 37.05 2.33 -18.81
N SER A 430 37.80 2.65 -17.75
CA SER A 430 37.30 3.50 -16.67
C SER A 430 37.47 4.98 -17.03
N THR A 431 36.73 5.89 -16.38
CA THR A 431 36.93 7.34 -16.53
C THR A 431 38.38 7.75 -16.28
N LEU A 432 39.04 7.11 -15.31
CA LEU A 432 40.46 7.34 -15.03
C LEU A 432 41.35 6.85 -16.18
N GLY A 433 41.01 5.72 -16.81
CA GLY A 433 41.69 5.22 -18.00
C GLY A 433 41.64 6.22 -19.16
N VAL A 434 40.46 6.80 -19.41
CA VAL A 434 40.28 7.84 -20.45
C VAL A 434 41.07 9.11 -20.13
N LEU A 435 41.02 9.58 -18.87
CA LEU A 435 41.78 10.77 -18.46
C LEU A 435 43.29 10.54 -18.58
N ASN A 436 43.77 9.34 -18.28
CA ASN A 436 45.17 8.99 -18.44
C ASN A 436 45.57 8.94 -19.93
N GLU A 437 44.74 8.34 -20.79
CA GLU A 437 44.96 8.33 -22.24
C GLU A 437 45.02 9.76 -22.81
N LEU A 438 44.15 10.67 -22.34
CA LEU A 438 44.18 12.07 -22.73
C LEU A 438 45.48 12.75 -22.31
N VAL A 439 45.96 12.52 -21.07
CA VAL A 439 47.24 13.09 -20.60
C VAL A 439 48.43 12.57 -21.40
N VAL A 440 48.45 11.27 -21.71
CA VAL A 440 49.49 10.66 -22.57
C VAL A 440 49.45 11.25 -23.98
N THR A 441 48.25 11.39 -24.55
CA THR A 441 48.04 11.96 -25.89
C THR A 441 48.51 13.41 -25.97
N VAL A 442 48.13 14.24 -24.99
CA VAL A 442 48.54 15.66 -24.91
C VAL A 442 50.07 15.78 -24.79
N ARG A 443 50.74 14.88 -24.05
CA ARG A 443 52.20 14.87 -23.96
C ARG A 443 52.85 14.48 -25.28
N ALA A 444 52.36 13.45 -25.95
CA ALA A 444 52.91 13.02 -27.24
C ALA A 444 52.79 14.14 -28.30
N ILE A 445 51.62 14.79 -28.38
CA ILE A 445 51.41 15.96 -29.23
C ILE A 445 52.35 17.10 -28.82
N GLY A 446 52.46 17.35 -27.51
CA GLY A 446 53.34 18.36 -26.94
C GLY A 446 54.81 18.19 -27.33
N GLU A 447 55.32 16.97 -27.35
CA GLU A 447 56.69 16.68 -27.79
C GLU A 447 56.89 16.88 -29.29
N VAL A 448 55.89 16.56 -30.11
CA VAL A 448 55.93 16.85 -31.55
C VAL A 448 55.98 18.36 -31.78
N VAL A 449 55.13 19.12 -31.07
CA VAL A 449 55.12 20.58 -31.11
C VAL A 449 56.45 21.15 -30.61
N ALA A 450 57.01 20.59 -29.54
CA ALA A 450 58.31 21.02 -29.00
C ALA A 450 59.44 20.84 -30.03
N LYS A 451 59.47 19.72 -30.78
CA LYS A 451 60.49 19.47 -31.82
C LYS A 451 60.44 20.45 -32.98
N GLN A 452 59.27 21.03 -33.26
CA GLN A 452 59.06 22.00 -34.34
C GLN A 452 59.09 23.46 -33.87
N SER A 453 59.09 23.67 -32.55
CA SER A 453 59.15 25.00 -31.94
C SER A 453 60.55 25.60 -32.04
N ALA A 454 60.63 26.92 -32.25
CA ALA A 454 61.88 27.68 -32.12
C ALA A 454 62.42 27.70 -30.67
N ASP A 455 61.55 27.41 -29.68
CA ASP A 455 61.92 27.20 -28.29
C ASP A 455 61.26 25.91 -27.75
N PRO A 456 61.92 24.75 -27.92
CA PRO A 456 61.42 23.46 -27.44
C PRO A 456 61.32 23.38 -25.91
N ALA A 457 62.18 24.10 -25.18
CA ALA A 457 62.25 24.01 -23.73
C ALA A 457 61.02 24.67 -23.08
N ALA A 458 60.59 25.81 -23.60
CA ALA A 458 59.37 26.47 -23.14
C ALA A 458 58.12 25.61 -23.35
N VAL A 459 58.01 24.92 -24.49
CA VAL A 459 56.87 24.01 -24.77
C VAL A 459 56.87 22.83 -23.80
N ARG A 460 58.03 22.21 -23.54
CA ARG A 460 58.14 21.09 -22.58
C ARG A 460 57.82 21.50 -21.15
N ALA A 461 58.15 22.74 -20.76
CA ALA A 461 57.82 23.25 -19.44
C ALA A 461 56.31 23.39 -19.20
N LEU A 462 55.50 23.48 -20.27
CA LEU A 462 54.03 23.52 -20.20
C LEU A 462 53.39 22.12 -20.16
N LEU A 463 54.17 21.06 -20.40
CA LEU A 463 53.64 19.70 -20.35
C LEU A 463 53.48 19.25 -18.90
N PRO A 464 52.37 18.58 -18.54
CA PRO A 464 52.14 18.14 -17.17
C PRO A 464 53.28 17.21 -16.72
N ALA A 465 53.90 17.53 -15.58
CA ALA A 465 55.05 16.79 -15.04
C ALA A 465 54.75 15.30 -14.86
N GLN A 466 55.72 14.45 -15.19
CA GLN A 466 55.65 13.02 -14.97
C GLN A 466 55.69 12.79 -13.45
N ARG A 467 54.57 12.34 -12.84
CA ARG A 467 54.65 11.79 -11.49
C ARG A 467 55.30 10.41 -11.61
N ALA A 468 56.40 10.20 -10.89
CA ALA A 468 57.16 8.96 -10.87
C ALA A 468 56.48 7.84 -10.04
N ASP A 469 55.21 8.01 -9.65
CA ASP A 469 54.48 7.04 -8.85
C ASP A 469 53.87 5.97 -9.79
N ALA A 470 54.73 5.12 -10.36
CA ALA A 470 54.36 3.98 -11.18
C ALA A 470 53.77 2.81 -10.35
N GLU A 471 53.68 2.91 -9.03
CA GLU A 471 53.26 1.82 -8.14
C GLU A 471 51.74 1.59 -8.04
N VAL A 472 50.90 2.40 -8.70
CA VAL A 472 49.43 2.21 -8.65
C VAL A 472 48.91 1.30 -9.78
N MET A 473 49.79 0.74 -10.62
CA MET A 473 49.40 0.02 -11.84
C MET A 473 49.17 -1.51 -11.72
N ALA A 474 49.08 -2.07 -10.51
CA ALA A 474 48.67 -3.46 -10.36
C ALA A 474 47.13 -3.63 -10.42
N ALA A 475 46.55 -3.50 -11.62
CA ALA A 475 45.18 -3.95 -11.88
C ALA A 475 45.16 -5.48 -12.11
N PRO A 476 44.09 -6.20 -11.70
CA PRO A 476 44.01 -7.65 -11.88
C PRO A 476 43.82 -7.99 -13.35
N THR A 477 44.78 -8.73 -13.92
CA THR A 477 44.71 -9.26 -15.28
C THR A 477 43.63 -10.34 -15.38
N ASN A 478 42.42 -9.97 -15.78
CA ASN A 478 41.44 -10.93 -16.28
C ASN A 478 41.72 -11.19 -17.76
N GLY A 479 41.95 -12.47 -18.07
CA GLY A 479 42.55 -12.93 -19.31
C GLY A 479 41.69 -12.73 -20.57
N SER A 480 42.34 -12.13 -21.58
CA SER A 480 42.37 -12.64 -22.96
C SER A 480 43.46 -11.84 -23.68
N GLY A 481 44.70 -12.33 -23.54
CA GLY A 481 45.89 -11.71 -24.11
C GLY A 481 45.91 -11.84 -25.62
N GLY A 482 45.37 -10.83 -26.32
CA GLY A 482 45.92 -10.41 -27.59
C GLY A 482 46.98 -9.36 -27.29
N ALA A 483 48.24 -9.60 -27.64
CA ALA A 483 49.27 -8.57 -27.59
C ALA A 483 48.75 -7.37 -28.39
N VAL A 484 48.66 -6.20 -27.76
CA VAL A 484 48.26 -4.98 -28.44
C VAL A 484 49.31 -4.69 -29.50
N ASP A 485 48.89 -4.69 -30.77
CA ASP A 485 49.74 -4.28 -31.88
C ASP A 485 49.96 -2.76 -31.77
N LEU A 486 51.06 -2.39 -31.12
CA LEU A 486 51.44 -1.01 -30.86
C LEU A 486 51.64 -0.23 -32.17
N ASP A 487 52.00 -0.91 -33.27
CA ASP A 487 52.12 -0.27 -34.58
C ASP A 487 50.76 0.10 -35.16
N ALA A 488 49.80 -0.81 -35.09
CA ALA A 488 48.43 -0.54 -35.51
C ALA A 488 47.78 0.57 -34.66
N LEU A 489 48.04 0.58 -33.36
CA LEU A 489 47.53 1.61 -32.45
C LEU A 489 48.13 2.99 -32.75
N ALA A 490 49.46 3.08 -32.90
CA ALA A 490 50.14 4.32 -33.24
C ALA A 490 49.63 4.91 -34.57
N ASP A 491 49.44 4.07 -35.59
CA ASP A 491 48.99 4.53 -36.91
C ASP A 491 47.50 4.94 -36.95
N ALA A 492 46.65 4.30 -36.13
CA ALA A 492 45.25 4.67 -35.99
C ALA A 492 45.07 6.02 -35.25
N VAL A 493 45.86 6.27 -34.21
CA VAL A 493 45.87 7.54 -33.49
C VAL A 493 46.39 8.66 -34.38
N ALA A 494 47.50 8.43 -35.09
CA ALA A 494 48.06 9.41 -36.04
C ALA A 494 47.04 9.81 -37.12
N ALA A 495 46.31 8.84 -37.67
CA ALA A 495 45.26 9.10 -38.67
C ALA A 495 44.13 9.98 -38.13
N ARG A 496 43.67 9.73 -36.90
CA ARG A 496 42.61 10.53 -36.26
C ARG A 496 43.04 11.95 -35.97
N VAL A 497 44.27 12.14 -35.50
CA VAL A 497 44.81 13.48 -35.24
C VAL A 497 44.90 14.28 -36.54
N ILE A 498 45.43 13.69 -37.62
CA ILE A 498 45.51 14.37 -38.92
C ILE A 498 44.13 14.69 -39.49
N ALA A 499 43.17 13.78 -39.37
CA ALA A 499 41.80 14.01 -39.83
C ALA A 499 41.08 15.14 -39.05
N ALA A 500 41.52 15.43 -37.82
CA ALA A 500 40.97 16.50 -36.99
C ALA A 500 41.68 17.86 -37.19
N LEU A 501 42.81 17.89 -37.90
CA LEU A 501 43.54 19.12 -38.19
C LEU A 501 42.95 19.84 -39.43
N PRO A 502 43.07 21.18 -39.51
CA PRO A 502 42.69 21.93 -40.71
C PRO A 502 43.49 21.45 -41.94
N PRO A 503 42.97 21.60 -43.17
CA PRO A 503 43.51 20.99 -44.39
C PRO A 503 44.90 21.49 -44.86
N ASP A 504 45.60 22.31 -44.07
CA ASP A 504 46.98 22.74 -44.35
C ASP A 504 47.84 22.75 -43.07
N PRO A 505 48.15 21.57 -42.47
CA PRO A 505 49.04 21.49 -41.34
C PRO A 505 50.48 21.56 -41.86
N ALA A 506 51.12 22.72 -41.72
CA ALA A 506 52.49 23.00 -42.12
C ALA A 506 53.45 21.79 -41.93
N GLY A 507 53.66 21.02 -43.01
CA GLY A 507 54.64 19.95 -43.10
C GLY A 507 54.47 18.73 -42.17
N LEU A 508 53.35 18.57 -41.46
CA LEU A 508 53.19 17.47 -40.50
C LEU A 508 52.67 16.21 -41.21
N SER A 509 53.56 15.26 -41.52
CA SER A 509 53.17 14.04 -42.21
C SER A 509 52.65 12.98 -41.23
N ARG A 510 51.75 12.10 -41.71
CA ARG A 510 51.31 10.90 -40.96
C ARG A 510 52.48 10.04 -40.51
N ALA A 511 53.51 9.93 -41.35
CA ALA A 511 54.69 9.15 -41.02
C ALA A 511 55.44 9.73 -39.81
N ASP A 512 55.59 11.06 -39.73
CA ASP A 512 56.27 11.73 -38.61
C ASP A 512 55.49 11.56 -37.30
N LEU A 513 54.16 11.68 -37.37
CA LEU A 513 53.29 11.54 -36.20
C LEU A 513 53.20 10.09 -35.72
N THR A 514 53.07 9.11 -36.63
CA THR A 514 53.09 7.68 -36.30
C THR A 514 54.43 7.27 -35.69
N ALA A 515 55.55 7.77 -36.20
CA ALA A 515 56.87 7.51 -35.64
C ALA A 515 57.03 8.08 -34.22
N ALA A 516 56.59 9.33 -33.99
CA ALA A 516 56.65 9.94 -32.67
C ALA A 516 55.75 9.23 -31.63
N LEU A 517 54.56 8.77 -32.06
CA LEU A 517 53.67 7.99 -31.21
C LEU A 517 54.23 6.60 -30.89
N ARG A 518 54.83 5.92 -31.87
CA ARG A 518 55.52 4.64 -31.65
C ARG A 518 56.66 4.76 -30.64
N ASP A 519 57.52 5.76 -30.78
CA ASP A 519 58.63 6.00 -29.83
C ASP A 519 58.09 6.28 -28.41
N ALA A 520 57.02 7.06 -28.30
CA ALA A 520 56.39 7.34 -27.00
C ALA A 520 55.75 6.08 -26.37
N LEU A 521 55.13 5.23 -27.18
CA LEU A 521 54.45 4.01 -26.72
C LEU A 521 55.43 2.90 -26.35
N THR A 522 56.55 2.77 -27.05
CA THR A 522 57.61 1.77 -26.76
C THR A 522 58.42 2.11 -25.50
N GLY A 523 58.42 3.38 -25.07
CA GLY A 523 59.03 3.82 -23.81
C GLY A 523 58.17 3.58 -22.56
N LEU A 524 56.95 3.03 -22.70
CA LEU A 524 56.09 2.68 -21.57
C LEU A 524 56.46 1.28 -21.05
N PRO A 525 56.59 1.07 -19.73
CA PRO A 525 56.75 -0.28 -19.19
C PRO A 525 55.51 -1.11 -19.53
N GLY A 526 55.73 -2.26 -20.18
CA GLY A 526 54.68 -3.18 -20.65
C GLY A 526 54.00 -3.98 -19.56
#